data_AF-D9VSD5-F1
#
_entry.id   AF-D9VSD5-F1
#
_cell.length_a   1.000
_cell.length_b   1.000
_cell.length_c   1.000
_cell.angle_alpha   90.00
_cell.angle_beta   90.00
_cell.angle_gamma   90.00
#
_symmetry.space_group_name_H-M   'P 1'
#
loop_
_entity.id
_entity.type
_entity.pdbx_description
1 polymer ?
#
loop_
_entity_poly.entity_id
_entity_poly.type
_entity_poly.pdbx_seq_one_letter_code
_entity_poly.pdbx_strand_id
1 'polypeptide(L)'
;MAGIKRHLMLWGTGKPGAELSATGSATVVLENPDHLSTLLGSDLVGPHSVVFAPGHTPDAGIADGPVVAGYEGSLSEPGLECSLGTDFYLQIQNYGVSAYMSVVGPTLIRVADDMDLDAYLADADQARQTGTFPDFLTNPVIQLADLPALGAGPAGDGPRCRLYADQDGVLSTTPGGTRLGVLGEDTLEQLDSRWLLDEADAGADGGPAAERPWLGRYLAAVSAVRDLRARGLAAEVRVSGFGGRLNAAAASVPADAAADTADAQLPLLLWSGEDAFVHDPASGRTFGLDPVAAGLAEVLLVAGSVEAGASYADRAALEQVAAYFEDAGVTLRSAELATAGH
;
A
#
# COMPACT_ATOMS: atom_id res chain seq x y z
N MET A 1 23.01 0.18 -3.03
CA MET A 1 22.19 -0.31 -1.90
C MET A 1 20.83 0.38 -1.75
N ALA A 2 20.73 1.72 -1.75
CA ALA A 2 19.42 2.39 -1.53
C ALA A 2 18.32 1.98 -2.53
N GLY A 3 18.68 1.80 -3.82
CA GLY A 3 17.74 1.28 -4.83
C GLY A 3 17.27 -0.14 -4.55
N ILE A 4 18.17 -1.07 -4.19
CA ILE A 4 17.82 -2.48 -3.89
C ILE A 4 16.85 -2.55 -2.71
N LYS A 5 17.11 -1.82 -1.61
CA LYS A 5 16.19 -1.79 -0.45
C LYS A 5 14.80 -1.27 -0.84
N ARG A 6 14.72 -0.29 -1.74
CA ARG A 6 13.45 0.21 -2.27
C ARG A 6 12.71 -0.87 -3.06
N HIS A 7 13.39 -1.60 -3.95
CA HIS A 7 12.77 -2.71 -4.69
C HIS A 7 12.23 -3.80 -3.76
N LEU A 8 12.99 -4.18 -2.71
CA LEU A 8 12.52 -5.15 -1.73
C LEU A 8 11.23 -4.69 -1.01
N MET A 9 11.18 -3.42 -0.61
CA MET A 9 9.99 -2.83 0.01
C MET A 9 8.79 -2.79 -0.95
N LEU A 10 9.00 -2.39 -2.20
CA LEU A 10 7.92 -2.35 -3.21
C LEU A 10 7.41 -3.78 -3.51
N TRP A 11 8.31 -4.74 -3.65
CA TRP A 11 7.96 -6.16 -3.81
C TRP A 11 7.14 -6.68 -2.62
N GLY A 12 7.61 -6.45 -1.39
CA GLY A 12 6.94 -6.95 -0.19
C GLY A 12 5.56 -6.35 0.01
N THR A 13 5.40 -5.04 -0.25
CA THR A 13 4.12 -4.33 -0.07
C THR A 13 3.15 -4.48 -1.24
N GLY A 14 3.65 -4.82 -2.44
CA GLY A 14 2.87 -4.78 -3.68
C GLY A 14 2.54 -3.37 -4.17
N LYS A 15 3.21 -2.34 -3.64
CA LYS A 15 3.04 -0.96 -4.12
C LYS A 15 3.78 -0.78 -5.45
N PRO A 16 3.17 -0.11 -6.45
CA PRO A 16 3.85 0.23 -7.68
C PRO A 16 5.07 1.13 -7.42
N GLY A 17 6.15 0.87 -8.14
CA GLY A 17 7.24 1.83 -8.29
C GLY A 17 6.86 2.94 -9.29
N ALA A 18 7.62 4.04 -9.28
CA ALA A 18 7.45 5.12 -10.26
C ALA A 18 7.82 4.70 -11.70
N GLU A 19 8.55 3.59 -11.84
CA GLU A 19 9.01 3.04 -13.11
C GLU A 19 8.66 1.55 -13.13
N LEU A 20 7.56 1.19 -13.79
CA LEU A 20 7.32 -0.19 -14.18
C LEU A 20 8.24 -0.51 -15.37
N SER A 21 8.90 -1.67 -15.33
CA SER A 21 9.74 -2.08 -16.44
C SER A 21 8.87 -2.34 -17.67
N ALA A 22 9.25 -1.75 -18.81
CA ALA A 22 8.64 -2.09 -20.09
C ALA A 22 9.00 -3.51 -20.55
N THR A 23 10.08 -4.08 -19.99
CA THR A 23 10.67 -5.37 -20.37
C THR A 23 10.94 -6.21 -19.12
N GLY A 24 10.12 -7.22 -18.84
CA GLY A 24 10.24 -8.05 -17.64
C GLY A 24 9.49 -7.52 -16.43
N SER A 25 9.52 -8.28 -15.34
CA SER A 25 9.06 -7.89 -14.01
C SER A 25 10.02 -6.91 -13.35
N ALA A 26 9.52 -5.89 -12.64
CA ALA A 26 10.39 -4.92 -11.98
C ALA A 26 11.20 -5.54 -10.83
N THR A 27 10.61 -6.48 -10.08
CA THR A 27 11.30 -7.20 -9.01
C THR A 27 10.93 -8.68 -8.99
N VAL A 28 11.92 -9.57 -8.99
CA VAL A 28 11.72 -11.02 -8.86
C VAL A 28 12.46 -11.52 -7.63
N VAL A 29 11.80 -12.32 -6.79
CA VAL A 29 12.44 -13.02 -5.67
C VAL A 29 12.45 -14.52 -5.96
N LEU A 30 13.62 -15.13 -5.86
CA LEU A 30 13.81 -16.58 -5.96
C LEU A 30 14.00 -17.17 -4.56
N GLU A 31 13.33 -18.27 -4.26
CA GLU A 31 13.55 -19.02 -3.01
C GLU A 31 14.69 -20.05 -3.14
N ASN A 32 14.92 -20.54 -4.37
CA ASN A 32 15.95 -21.52 -4.70
C ASN A 32 17.00 -20.89 -5.63
N PRO A 33 18.30 -20.88 -5.27
CA PRO A 33 19.35 -20.27 -6.09
C PRO A 33 19.55 -20.98 -7.44
N ASP A 34 19.20 -22.25 -7.56
CA ASP A 34 19.37 -23.04 -8.79
C ASP A 34 18.49 -22.53 -9.93
N HIS A 35 17.41 -21.81 -9.59
CA HIS A 35 16.49 -21.18 -10.55
C HIS A 35 17.05 -19.93 -11.23
N LEU A 36 18.15 -19.36 -10.73
CA LEU A 36 18.70 -18.11 -11.24
C LEU A 36 19.05 -18.18 -12.73
N SER A 37 19.69 -19.26 -13.16
CA SER A 37 20.10 -19.41 -14.57
C SER A 37 18.89 -19.48 -15.52
N THR A 38 17.85 -20.22 -15.12
CA THR A 38 16.58 -20.31 -15.87
C THR A 38 15.88 -18.95 -15.94
N LEU A 39 15.82 -18.23 -14.81
CA LEU A 39 15.21 -16.89 -14.77
C LEU A 39 15.93 -15.91 -15.69
N LEU A 40 17.27 -15.85 -15.63
CA LEU A 40 18.07 -14.95 -16.46
C LEU A 40 17.98 -15.27 -17.96
N GLY A 41 17.59 -16.49 -18.33
CA GLY A 41 17.34 -16.90 -19.71
C GLY A 41 15.89 -16.68 -20.19
N SER A 42 15.00 -16.17 -19.34
CA SER A 42 13.57 -15.97 -19.65
C SER A 42 13.22 -14.52 -20.01
N ASP A 43 11.98 -14.28 -20.43
CA ASP A 43 11.42 -12.94 -20.64
C ASP A 43 10.85 -12.30 -19.35
N LEU A 44 10.94 -13.01 -18.21
CA LEU A 44 10.43 -12.55 -16.92
C LEU A 44 11.29 -11.43 -16.31
N VAL A 45 12.52 -11.23 -16.80
CA VAL A 45 13.45 -10.18 -16.36
C VAL A 45 14.02 -9.42 -17.55
N GLY A 46 14.37 -8.16 -17.33
CA GLY A 46 15.03 -7.31 -18.31
C GLY A 46 16.07 -6.38 -17.68
N PRO A 47 16.59 -5.41 -18.46
CA PRO A 47 17.68 -4.52 -18.03
C PRO A 47 17.39 -3.66 -16.79
N HIS A 48 16.10 -3.50 -16.45
CA HIS A 48 15.65 -2.70 -15.30
C HIS A 48 15.08 -3.55 -14.16
N SER A 49 15.14 -4.88 -14.28
CA SER A 49 14.68 -5.79 -13.24
C SER A 49 15.70 -5.91 -12.11
N VAL A 50 15.21 -6.07 -10.89
CA VAL A 50 16.01 -6.48 -9.73
C VAL A 50 15.63 -7.90 -9.35
N VAL A 51 16.61 -8.80 -9.27
CA VAL A 51 16.43 -10.20 -8.87
C VAL A 51 17.04 -10.40 -7.50
N PHE A 52 16.27 -10.87 -6.54
CA PHE A 52 16.79 -11.35 -5.25
C PHE A 52 17.00 -12.85 -5.32
N ALA A 53 18.24 -13.29 -5.08
CA ALA A 53 18.62 -14.70 -5.12
C ALA A 53 19.42 -15.08 -3.87
N PRO A 54 19.08 -16.18 -3.19
CA PRO A 54 19.74 -16.57 -1.95
C PRO A 54 21.19 -17.02 -2.18
N GLY A 55 22.08 -16.69 -1.24
CA GLY A 55 23.48 -17.14 -1.24
C GLY A 55 24.35 -16.57 -2.37
N HIS A 56 23.81 -15.68 -3.21
CA HIS A 56 24.59 -15.02 -4.25
C HIS A 56 25.38 -13.84 -3.68
N THR A 57 26.58 -13.56 -4.17
CA THR A 57 27.23 -12.28 -3.90
C THR A 57 26.71 -11.24 -4.88
N PRO A 58 26.49 -9.97 -4.48
CA PRO A 58 26.09 -8.94 -5.44
C PRO A 58 27.14 -8.85 -6.54
N ASP A 59 26.79 -9.28 -7.75
CA ASP A 59 27.68 -9.13 -8.89
C ASP A 59 27.50 -7.71 -9.43
N ALA A 60 28.59 -7.11 -9.94
CA ALA A 60 28.47 -5.89 -10.71
C ALA A 60 27.75 -6.29 -12.00
N GLY A 61 26.42 -6.09 -12.03
CA GLY A 61 25.52 -6.67 -13.03
C GLY A 61 26.06 -6.66 -14.44
N ILE A 62 25.63 -7.63 -15.25
CA ILE A 62 25.96 -7.69 -16.66
C ILE A 62 25.55 -6.34 -17.28
N ALA A 63 26.46 -5.68 -18.01
CA ALA A 63 26.11 -4.46 -18.73
C ALA A 63 24.86 -4.74 -19.60
N ASP A 64 23.79 -3.97 -19.39
CA ASP A 64 22.48 -4.11 -20.03
C ASP A 64 21.60 -5.32 -19.56
N GLY A 65 21.92 -5.95 -18.43
CA GLY A 65 21.13 -7.04 -17.81
C GLY A 65 20.48 -6.68 -16.46
N PRO A 66 19.68 -7.58 -15.87
CA PRO A 66 19.06 -7.36 -14.57
C PRO A 66 20.11 -7.26 -13.45
N VAL A 67 19.77 -6.53 -12.38
CA VAL A 67 20.60 -6.45 -11.17
C VAL A 67 20.29 -7.65 -10.28
N VAL A 68 21.29 -8.50 -10.01
CA VAL A 68 21.14 -9.63 -9.08
C VAL A 68 21.65 -9.24 -7.69
N ALA A 69 20.75 -9.24 -6.71
CA ALA A 69 21.02 -8.97 -5.31
C ALA A 69 20.98 -10.26 -4.49
N GLY A 70 22.11 -10.61 -3.92
CA GLY A 70 22.24 -11.67 -2.94
C GLY A 70 21.47 -11.40 -1.64
N TYR A 71 20.87 -12.44 -1.07
CA TYR A 71 20.36 -12.39 0.30
C TYR A 71 20.64 -13.69 1.07
N GLU A 72 20.61 -13.63 2.41
CA GLU A 72 20.60 -14.83 3.27
C GLU A 72 19.31 -14.87 4.09
N GLY A 73 18.97 -16.06 4.61
CA GLY A 73 17.74 -16.27 5.36
C GLY A 73 16.52 -16.47 4.46
N SER A 74 15.35 -15.97 4.87
CA SER A 74 14.08 -16.18 4.15
C SER A 74 13.31 -14.88 3.92
N LEU A 75 12.72 -14.75 2.73
CA LEU A 75 11.83 -13.65 2.33
C LEU A 75 10.33 -14.04 2.34
N SER A 76 10.05 -15.31 2.61
CA SER A 76 8.72 -15.92 2.57
C SER A 76 8.26 -16.42 3.93
N GLU A 77 9.17 -17.02 4.70
CA GLU A 77 8.82 -17.72 5.94
C GLU A 77 8.68 -16.75 7.12
N PRO A 78 7.49 -16.68 7.75
CA PRO A 78 7.29 -15.87 8.92
C PRO A 78 8.09 -16.34 10.13
N GLY A 79 8.56 -15.40 10.95
CA GLY A 79 9.42 -15.66 12.10
C GLY A 79 10.90 -15.77 11.75
N LEU A 80 11.26 -15.76 10.46
CA LEU A 80 12.63 -15.68 10.00
C LEU A 80 13.03 -14.24 9.62
N GLU A 81 14.32 -14.08 9.35
CA GLU A 81 14.91 -12.83 8.88
C GLU A 81 15.56 -13.04 7.51
N CYS A 82 15.59 -11.96 6.74
CA CYS A 82 16.38 -11.83 5.52
C CYS A 82 17.50 -10.82 5.74
N SER A 83 18.72 -11.13 5.33
CA SER A 83 19.85 -10.20 5.32
C SER A 83 20.24 -9.80 3.89
N LEU A 84 20.52 -8.52 3.68
CA LEU A 84 21.10 -8.00 2.43
C LEU A 84 22.50 -7.44 2.72
N GLY A 85 23.52 -8.27 2.52
CA GLY A 85 24.87 -7.97 2.96
C GLY A 85 24.97 -7.92 4.49
N THR A 86 25.85 -7.08 5.02
CA THR A 86 26.13 -7.01 6.47
C THR A 86 25.30 -5.96 7.23
N ASP A 87 24.68 -5.03 6.51
CA ASP A 87 24.20 -3.76 7.10
C ASP A 87 22.67 -3.60 7.01
N PHE A 88 21.96 -4.64 6.58
CA PHE A 88 20.51 -4.62 6.47
C PHE A 88 19.91 -5.97 6.76
N TYR A 89 18.92 -5.96 7.65
CA TYR A 89 18.12 -7.11 8.02
C TYR A 89 16.65 -6.71 7.92
N LEU A 90 15.82 -7.62 7.43
CA LEU A 90 14.38 -7.50 7.36
C LEU A 90 13.78 -8.69 8.10
N GLN A 91 13.05 -8.40 9.17
CA GLN A 91 12.30 -9.43 9.89
C GLN A 91 10.95 -9.67 9.20
N ILE A 92 10.51 -10.92 9.13
CA ILE A 92 9.18 -11.27 8.62
C ILE A 92 8.35 -11.79 9.78
N GLN A 93 7.13 -11.27 9.92
CA GLN A 93 6.23 -11.64 11.01
C GLN A 93 4.81 -11.87 10.49
N ASN A 94 4.08 -12.77 11.14
CA ASN A 94 2.65 -12.92 10.92
C ASN A 94 1.87 -11.82 11.63
N TYR A 95 0.77 -11.39 11.01
CA TYR A 95 -0.07 -10.32 11.52
C TYR A 95 -0.59 -10.63 12.93
N GLY A 96 -1.18 -11.81 13.14
CA GLY A 96 -1.88 -12.19 14.37
C GLY A 96 -1.00 -12.27 15.62
N VAL A 97 0.32 -12.43 15.44
CA VAL A 97 1.28 -12.45 16.57
C VAL A 97 2.02 -11.12 16.76
N SER A 98 1.96 -10.22 15.78
CA SER A 98 2.76 -8.98 15.75
C SER A 98 2.44 -8.03 16.91
N ALA A 99 1.20 -8.04 17.41
CA ALA A 99 0.80 -7.25 18.59
C ALA A 99 1.54 -7.62 19.88
N TYR A 100 2.13 -8.82 19.94
CA TYR A 100 2.81 -9.36 21.12
C TYR A 100 4.34 -9.38 20.96
N MET A 101 4.86 -8.97 19.80
CA MET A 101 6.29 -9.01 19.50
C MET A 101 6.93 -7.63 19.60
N SER A 102 8.15 -7.60 20.14
CA SER A 102 8.96 -6.38 20.15
C SER A 102 9.53 -6.13 18.75
N VAL A 103 9.35 -4.91 18.26
CA VAL A 103 9.89 -4.48 16.97
C VAL A 103 11.29 -3.91 17.19
N VAL A 104 12.31 -4.63 16.73
CA VAL A 104 13.73 -4.27 16.96
C VAL A 104 14.34 -3.56 15.74
N GLY A 105 13.76 -3.71 14.55
CA GLY A 105 14.27 -3.14 13.32
C GLY A 105 13.22 -3.14 12.20
N PRO A 106 13.64 -2.99 10.93
CA PRO A 106 12.74 -3.11 9.79
C PRO A 106 12.02 -4.46 9.79
N THR A 107 10.69 -4.40 9.75
CA THR A 107 9.83 -5.59 9.82
C THR A 107 8.77 -5.54 8.72
N LEU A 108 8.63 -6.64 7.98
CA LEU A 108 7.54 -6.87 7.03
C LEU A 108 6.53 -7.81 7.68
N ILE A 109 5.31 -7.34 7.87
CA ILE A 109 4.21 -8.12 8.43
C ILE A 109 3.39 -8.68 7.27
N ARG A 110 3.08 -9.98 7.33
CA ARG A 110 2.25 -10.67 6.34
C ARG A 110 0.96 -11.18 7.00
N VAL A 111 -0.10 -11.21 6.20
CA VAL A 111 -1.33 -11.96 6.50
C VAL A 111 -1.18 -13.30 5.80
N ALA A 112 -0.78 -14.33 6.53
CA ALA A 112 -0.36 -15.61 5.93
C ALA A 112 -1.44 -16.70 5.98
N ASP A 113 -2.41 -16.57 6.89
CA ASP A 113 -3.49 -17.53 7.07
C ASP A 113 -4.82 -16.86 7.46
N ASP A 114 -5.87 -17.66 7.60
CA ASP A 114 -7.22 -17.18 7.95
C ASP A 114 -7.26 -16.47 9.31
N MET A 115 -6.42 -16.87 10.26
CA MET A 115 -6.38 -16.26 11.59
C MET A 115 -5.76 -14.86 11.54
N ASP A 116 -4.70 -14.70 10.75
CA ASP A 116 -4.12 -13.40 10.45
C ASP A 116 -5.13 -12.50 9.72
N LEU A 117 -5.91 -13.05 8.79
CA LEU A 117 -6.92 -12.30 8.03
C LEU A 117 -8.04 -11.81 8.96
N ASP A 118 -8.56 -12.67 9.82
CA ASP A 118 -9.56 -12.32 10.82
C ASP A 118 -9.06 -11.21 11.76
N ALA A 119 -7.80 -11.30 12.21
CA ALA A 119 -7.18 -10.29 13.05
C ALA A 119 -7.04 -8.94 12.32
N TYR A 120 -6.58 -8.96 11.06
CA TYR A 120 -6.48 -7.77 10.21
C TYR A 120 -7.84 -7.09 10.02
N LEU A 121 -8.88 -7.86 9.71
CA LEU A 121 -10.23 -7.33 9.50
C LEU A 121 -10.81 -6.76 10.80
N ALA A 122 -10.59 -7.43 11.94
CA ALA A 122 -11.03 -6.93 13.24
C ALA A 122 -10.36 -5.60 13.61
N ASP A 123 -9.04 -5.47 13.37
CA ASP A 123 -8.30 -4.23 13.61
C ASP A 123 -8.77 -3.10 12.68
N ALA A 124 -9.05 -3.41 11.41
CA ALA A 124 -9.62 -2.47 10.46
C ALA A 124 -11.02 -2.00 10.91
N ASP A 125 -11.88 -2.93 11.33
CA ASP A 125 -13.24 -2.65 11.82
C ASP A 125 -13.19 -1.79 13.08
N GLN A 126 -12.26 -2.09 14.00
CA GLN A 126 -12.02 -1.30 15.20
C GLN A 126 -11.55 0.12 14.85
N ALA A 127 -10.58 0.28 13.95
CA ALA A 127 -10.13 1.59 13.50
C ALA A 127 -11.29 2.39 12.90
N ARG A 128 -12.15 1.75 12.09
CA ARG A 128 -13.33 2.41 11.51
C ARG A 128 -14.29 2.90 12.59
N GLN A 129 -14.56 2.07 13.59
CA GLN A 129 -15.54 2.35 14.66
C GLN A 129 -15.03 3.35 15.69
N THR A 130 -13.79 3.23 16.15
CA THR A 130 -13.28 3.98 17.30
C THR A 130 -12.13 4.93 16.96
N GLY A 131 -11.56 4.82 15.75
CA GLY A 131 -10.36 5.57 15.36
C GLY A 131 -9.07 5.02 15.96
N THR A 132 -9.12 3.83 16.57
CA THR A 132 -7.97 3.18 17.17
C THR A 132 -7.27 2.29 16.15
N PHE A 133 -6.06 2.69 15.76
CA PHE A 133 -5.21 1.90 14.88
C PHE A 133 -4.27 1.01 15.71
N PRO A 134 -3.89 -0.19 15.21
CA PRO A 134 -2.91 -1.02 15.90
C PRO A 134 -1.56 -0.32 15.99
N ASP A 135 -0.99 -0.27 17.19
CA ASP A 135 0.26 0.45 17.43
C ASP A 135 1.45 -0.14 16.68
N PHE A 136 1.51 -1.47 16.57
CA PHE A 136 2.55 -2.14 15.78
C PHE A 136 2.45 -1.73 14.30
N LEU A 137 1.24 -1.71 13.74
CA LEU A 137 1.03 -1.46 12.31
C LEU A 137 1.37 -0.01 11.91
N THR A 138 1.21 0.93 12.85
CA THR A 138 1.53 2.34 12.66
C THR A 138 2.96 2.69 13.06
N ASN A 139 3.78 1.72 13.45
CA ASN A 139 5.19 1.92 13.74
C ASN A 139 5.98 2.22 12.44
N PRO A 140 6.81 3.29 12.39
CA PRO A 140 7.60 3.67 11.21
C PRO A 140 8.50 2.59 10.61
N VAL A 141 8.97 1.62 11.41
CA VAL A 141 9.86 0.55 10.90
C VAL A 141 9.09 -0.67 10.38
N ILE A 142 7.77 -0.70 10.52
CA ILE A 142 6.92 -1.78 10.04
C ILE A 142 6.36 -1.45 8.66
N GLN A 143 6.30 -2.45 7.79
CA GLN A 143 5.53 -2.46 6.54
C GLN A 143 4.54 -3.62 6.56
N LEU A 144 3.32 -3.38 6.10
CA LEU A 144 2.35 -4.44 5.83
C LEU A 144 2.53 -4.91 4.39
N ALA A 145 2.67 -6.21 4.20
CA ALA A 145 2.84 -6.83 2.91
C ALA A 145 1.52 -6.91 2.13
N ASP A 146 1.64 -7.17 0.82
CA ASP A 146 0.54 -7.67 -0.01
C ASP A 146 -0.73 -6.81 0.02
N LEU A 147 -0.55 -5.48 0.08
CA LEU A 147 -1.63 -4.51 0.23
C LEU A 147 -2.76 -4.64 -0.81
N PRO A 148 -2.49 -5.00 -2.09
CA PRO A 148 -3.55 -5.21 -3.07
C PRO A 148 -4.59 -6.25 -2.62
N ALA A 149 -4.13 -7.39 -2.10
CA ALA A 149 -4.99 -8.46 -1.58
C ALA A 149 -5.74 -8.07 -0.30
N LEU A 150 -5.24 -7.06 0.43
CA LEU A 150 -5.84 -6.56 1.67
C LEU A 150 -6.81 -5.40 1.47
N GLY A 151 -7.12 -5.04 0.22
CA GLY A 151 -8.13 -4.04 -0.13
C GLY A 151 -7.58 -2.72 -0.68
N ALA A 152 -6.27 -2.59 -0.92
CA ALA A 152 -5.72 -1.45 -1.67
C ALA A 152 -6.12 -1.46 -3.16
N GLY A 153 -6.58 -2.62 -3.64
CA GLY A 153 -6.94 -2.87 -5.03
C GLY A 153 -5.71 -3.24 -5.89
N PRO A 154 -5.93 -3.82 -7.08
CA PRO A 154 -4.86 -4.33 -7.94
C PRO A 154 -4.10 -3.25 -8.70
N ALA A 155 -4.51 -1.98 -8.59
CA ALA A 155 -3.97 -0.90 -9.40
C ALA A 155 -2.44 -0.75 -9.19
N GLY A 156 -1.67 -1.14 -10.20
CA GLY A 156 -0.21 -1.05 -10.19
C GLY A 156 0.53 -2.26 -9.61
N ASP A 157 -0.16 -3.35 -9.24
CA ASP A 157 0.46 -4.64 -8.92
C ASP A 157 0.44 -5.60 -10.13
N GLY A 158 0.89 -6.83 -9.94
CA GLY A 158 0.85 -7.92 -10.92
C GLY A 158 2.24 -8.39 -11.36
N PRO A 159 2.31 -9.36 -12.29
CA PRO A 159 3.57 -9.99 -12.71
C PRO A 159 4.63 -9.01 -13.23
N ARG A 160 4.22 -7.90 -13.86
CA ARG A 160 5.14 -6.81 -14.28
C ARG A 160 5.71 -6.00 -13.12
N CYS A 161 5.01 -5.92 -11.99
CA CYS A 161 5.47 -5.22 -10.80
C CYS A 161 6.38 -6.14 -9.97
N ARG A 162 5.90 -7.35 -9.69
CA ARG A 162 6.58 -8.31 -8.82
C ARG A 162 6.29 -9.75 -9.19
N LEU A 163 7.31 -10.59 -9.03
CA LEU A 163 7.19 -12.03 -9.05
C LEU A 163 7.91 -12.67 -7.86
N TYR A 164 7.41 -13.82 -7.46
CA TYR A 164 8.01 -14.74 -6.53
C TYR A 164 8.09 -16.11 -7.20
N ALA A 165 9.25 -16.77 -7.12
CA ALA A 165 9.42 -18.16 -7.50
C ALA A 165 9.79 -18.96 -6.26
N ASP A 166 8.96 -19.96 -5.92
CA ASP A 166 9.18 -20.81 -4.75
C ASP A 166 10.31 -21.84 -4.96
N GLN A 167 10.49 -22.73 -3.98
CA GLN A 167 11.49 -23.82 -4.04
C GLN A 167 11.38 -24.71 -5.28
N ASP A 168 10.18 -24.87 -5.83
CA ASP A 168 9.86 -25.74 -6.97
C ASP A 168 9.75 -24.97 -8.29
N GLY A 169 9.91 -23.64 -8.25
CA GLY A 169 9.86 -22.76 -9.42
C GLY A 169 8.44 -22.35 -9.81
N VAL A 170 7.46 -22.58 -8.93
CA VAL A 170 6.10 -22.08 -9.12
C VAL A 170 6.11 -20.56 -8.98
N LEU A 171 5.45 -19.89 -9.92
CA LEU A 171 5.39 -18.43 -10.00
C LEU A 171 4.08 -17.89 -9.42
N SER A 172 4.21 -16.86 -8.59
CA SER A 172 3.12 -16.02 -8.06
C SER A 172 3.62 -14.58 -7.93
N THR A 173 2.77 -13.64 -7.50
CA THR A 173 3.20 -12.26 -7.18
C THR A 173 3.80 -12.14 -5.77
N THR A 174 3.54 -13.10 -4.88
CA THR A 174 3.97 -13.10 -3.47
C THR A 174 3.97 -14.53 -2.88
N PRO A 175 4.74 -14.85 -1.82
CA PRO A 175 4.88 -16.22 -1.30
C PRO A 175 3.61 -16.98 -0.91
N GLY A 176 2.50 -16.29 -0.61
CA GLY A 176 1.19 -16.91 -0.35
C GLY A 176 0.14 -16.63 -1.43
N GLY A 177 0.53 -16.02 -2.55
CA GLY A 177 -0.37 -15.61 -3.62
C GLY A 177 -0.81 -16.77 -4.50
N THR A 178 -1.87 -16.54 -5.29
CA THR A 178 -2.36 -17.51 -6.27
C THR A 178 -1.24 -17.94 -7.23
N ARG A 179 -1.19 -19.24 -7.53
CA ARG A 179 -0.27 -19.80 -8.51
C ARG A 179 -0.61 -19.26 -9.90
N LEU A 180 0.33 -18.53 -10.48
CA LEU A 180 0.22 -18.00 -11.83
C LEU A 180 0.90 -18.88 -12.87
N GLY A 181 1.99 -19.58 -12.54
CA GLY A 181 2.70 -20.37 -13.56
C GLY A 181 3.90 -21.15 -13.03
N VAL A 182 4.81 -21.52 -13.93
CA VAL A 182 6.06 -22.23 -13.64
C VAL A 182 7.23 -21.60 -14.40
N LEU A 183 8.33 -21.39 -13.69
CA LEU A 183 9.57 -20.83 -14.23
C LEU A 183 10.15 -21.73 -15.32
N GLY A 184 10.46 -21.13 -16.47
CA GLY A 184 11.02 -21.83 -17.63
C GLY A 184 9.96 -22.45 -18.56
N GLU A 185 8.70 -22.47 -18.15
CA GLU A 185 7.57 -22.92 -18.97
C GLU A 185 6.70 -21.76 -19.45
N ASP A 186 6.44 -20.80 -18.56
CA ASP A 186 5.54 -19.68 -18.80
C ASP A 186 6.28 -18.36 -19.12
N THR A 187 5.71 -17.61 -20.05
CA THR A 187 6.14 -16.25 -20.42
C THR A 187 5.45 -15.18 -19.58
N LEU A 188 6.02 -13.98 -19.51
CA LEU A 188 5.44 -12.87 -18.74
C LEU A 188 4.02 -12.52 -19.20
N GLU A 189 3.76 -12.56 -20.51
CA GLU A 189 2.44 -12.26 -21.08
C GLU A 189 1.37 -13.28 -20.63
N GLN A 190 1.75 -14.56 -20.51
CA GLN A 190 0.85 -15.60 -20.01
C GLN A 190 0.53 -15.41 -18.53
N LEU A 191 1.52 -15.03 -17.72
CA LEU A 191 1.33 -14.74 -16.30
C LEU A 191 0.42 -13.52 -16.11
N ASP A 192 0.66 -12.43 -16.84
CA ASP A 192 -0.18 -11.23 -16.82
C ASP A 192 -1.63 -11.58 -17.15
N SER A 193 -1.85 -12.39 -18.19
CA SER A 193 -3.20 -12.77 -18.63
C SER A 193 -3.93 -13.58 -17.55
N ARG A 194 -3.25 -14.51 -16.87
CA ARG A 194 -3.84 -15.30 -15.78
C ARG A 194 -4.15 -14.42 -14.58
N TRP A 195 -3.23 -13.55 -14.20
CA TRP A 195 -3.43 -12.64 -13.08
C TRP A 195 -4.64 -11.71 -13.30
N LEU A 196 -4.77 -11.14 -14.50
CA LEU A 196 -5.94 -10.29 -14.84
C LEU A 196 -7.28 -11.05 -14.78
N LEU A 197 -7.29 -12.34 -15.10
CA LEU A 197 -8.49 -13.18 -14.97
C LEU A 197 -8.80 -13.44 -13.50
N ASP A 198 -7.81 -13.81 -12.70
CA ASP A 198 -7.99 -14.04 -11.26
C ASP A 198 -8.49 -12.79 -10.53
N GLU A 199 -7.96 -11.60 -10.87
CA GLU A 199 -8.43 -10.33 -10.30
C GLU A 199 -9.87 -9.99 -10.71
N ALA A 200 -10.26 -10.31 -11.95
CA ALA A 200 -11.62 -10.10 -12.41
C ALA A 200 -12.61 -11.01 -11.67
N ASP A 201 -12.24 -12.27 -11.42
CA ASP A 201 -13.05 -13.23 -10.68
C ASP A 201 -13.13 -12.86 -9.18
N ALA A 202 -12.01 -12.50 -8.56
CA ALA A 202 -11.96 -12.07 -7.16
C ALA A 202 -12.82 -10.82 -6.89
N GLY A 203 -12.86 -9.88 -7.85
CA GLY A 203 -13.74 -8.72 -7.80
C GLY A 203 -15.23 -9.07 -7.90
N ALA A 204 -15.58 -10.16 -8.58
CA ALA A 204 -16.96 -10.63 -8.74
C ALA A 204 -17.47 -11.43 -7.53
N ASP A 205 -16.59 -12.14 -6.83
CA ASP A 205 -16.95 -13.04 -5.72
C ASP A 205 -17.32 -12.34 -4.40
N GLY A 206 -17.24 -11.01 -4.35
CA GLY A 206 -17.77 -10.23 -3.22
C GLY A 206 -17.04 -10.49 -1.91
N GLY A 207 -15.72 -10.73 -1.96
CA GLY A 207 -14.88 -11.01 -0.80
C GLY A 207 -14.84 -9.89 0.27
N PRO A 208 -13.98 -9.97 1.29
CA PRO A 208 -13.97 -9.03 2.42
C PRO A 208 -13.93 -7.54 2.04
N ALA A 209 -13.30 -7.20 0.91
CA ALA A 209 -13.27 -5.85 0.35
C ALA A 209 -14.63 -5.34 -0.15
N ALA A 210 -15.52 -6.22 -0.63
CA ALA A 210 -16.86 -5.83 -1.04
C ALA A 210 -17.76 -5.51 0.18
N GLU A 211 -17.60 -6.25 1.27
CA GLU A 211 -18.28 -5.95 2.55
C GLU A 211 -17.72 -4.71 3.23
N ARG A 212 -16.45 -4.39 2.97
CA ARG A 212 -15.71 -3.28 3.60
C ARG A 212 -15.06 -2.40 2.52
N PRO A 213 -15.84 -1.62 1.77
CA PRO A 213 -15.32 -0.77 0.68
C PRO A 213 -14.30 0.28 1.16
N TRP A 214 -14.20 0.51 2.47
CA TRP A 214 -13.26 1.43 3.11
C TRP A 214 -11.89 0.79 3.44
N LEU A 215 -11.64 -0.49 3.15
CA LEU A 215 -10.35 -1.15 3.44
C LEU A 215 -9.16 -0.46 2.75
N GLY A 216 -9.31 -0.08 1.48
CA GLY A 216 -8.25 0.67 0.79
C GLY A 216 -7.92 1.99 1.49
N ARG A 217 -8.96 2.68 1.99
CA ARG A 217 -8.79 3.91 2.78
C ARG A 217 -8.19 3.66 4.15
N TYR A 218 -8.49 2.52 4.79
CA TYR A 218 -7.84 2.09 6.03
C TYR A 218 -6.33 1.90 5.84
N LEU A 219 -5.91 1.23 4.76
CA LEU A 219 -4.50 1.06 4.42
C LEU A 219 -3.80 2.40 4.13
N ALA A 220 -4.48 3.32 3.44
CA ALA A 220 -3.98 4.68 3.24
C ALA A 220 -3.82 5.43 4.58
N ALA A 221 -4.79 5.30 5.50
CA ALA A 221 -4.75 5.90 6.83
C ALA A 221 -3.61 5.35 7.68
N VAL A 222 -3.40 4.02 7.69
CA VAL A 222 -2.25 3.39 8.36
C VAL A 222 -0.94 3.96 7.85
N SER A 223 -0.77 4.07 6.52
CA SER A 223 0.44 4.65 5.92
C SER A 223 0.63 6.11 6.35
N ALA A 224 -0.42 6.92 6.34
CA ALA A 224 -0.36 8.33 6.71
C ALA A 224 -0.02 8.55 8.19
N VAL A 225 -0.62 7.77 9.10
CA VAL A 225 -0.32 7.81 10.55
C VAL A 225 1.14 7.44 10.79
N ARG A 226 1.61 6.37 10.14
CA ARG A 226 3.00 5.92 10.23
C ARG A 226 3.97 7.00 9.73
N ASP A 227 3.68 7.66 8.62
CA ASP A 227 4.51 8.74 8.07
C ASP A 227 4.59 9.96 9.00
N LEU A 228 3.48 10.32 9.67
CA LEU A 228 3.47 11.37 10.69
C LEU A 228 4.29 10.97 11.94
N ARG A 229 4.13 9.73 12.40
CA ARG A 229 4.93 9.16 13.51
C ARG A 229 6.42 9.17 13.17
N ALA A 230 6.79 8.83 11.94
CA ALA A 230 8.18 8.84 11.48
C ALA A 230 8.83 10.24 11.52
N ARG A 231 8.01 11.30 11.39
CA ARG A 231 8.45 12.70 11.49
C ARG A 231 8.42 13.23 12.93
N GLY A 232 8.00 12.41 13.90
CA GLY A 232 7.84 12.82 15.31
C GLY A 232 6.66 13.77 15.55
N LEU A 233 5.70 13.83 14.62
CA LEU A 233 4.69 14.89 14.59
C LEU A 233 3.42 14.59 15.40
N ALA A 234 3.24 13.42 16.02
CA ALA A 234 2.10 13.16 16.89
C ALA A 234 2.18 11.81 17.64
N ALA A 235 1.84 11.81 18.93
CA ALA A 235 1.62 10.59 19.71
C ALA A 235 0.21 10.01 19.47
N GLU A 236 -0.80 10.89 19.36
CA GLU A 236 -2.21 10.53 19.14
C GLU A 236 -2.72 11.17 17.84
N VAL A 237 -2.49 10.49 16.72
CA VAL A 237 -3.02 10.91 15.41
C VAL A 237 -4.45 10.40 15.28
N ARG A 238 -5.37 11.28 14.90
CA ARG A 238 -6.73 10.93 14.51
C ARG A 238 -6.88 11.13 13.00
N VAL A 239 -7.73 10.32 12.37
CA VAL A 239 -7.95 10.33 10.92
C VAL A 239 -9.43 10.51 10.63
N SER A 240 -9.77 11.42 9.73
CA SER A 240 -11.16 11.70 9.38
C SER A 240 -11.78 10.46 8.74
N GLY A 241 -12.96 10.07 9.23
CA GLY A 241 -13.64 8.86 8.79
C GLY A 241 -13.28 7.61 9.59
N PHE A 242 -12.34 7.70 10.55
CA PHE A 242 -12.01 6.61 11.47
C PHE A 242 -12.27 7.07 12.90
N GLY A 243 -13.37 6.58 13.51
CA GLY A 243 -13.82 6.99 14.85
C GLY A 243 -14.43 8.39 14.97
N GLY A 244 -14.34 9.22 13.93
CA GLY A 244 -14.99 10.53 13.93
C GLY A 244 -14.56 11.45 12.79
N ARG A 245 -15.01 12.69 12.89
CA ARG A 245 -14.68 13.81 12.00
C ARG A 245 -14.16 14.98 12.84
N LEU A 246 -13.32 15.82 12.27
CA LEU A 246 -12.80 17.04 12.90
C LEU A 246 -13.90 18.11 13.03
N ASN A 247 -14.69 18.28 11.98
CA ASN A 247 -15.72 19.29 11.79
C ASN A 247 -17.12 18.68 11.93
N ALA A 248 -17.94 19.28 12.79
CA ALA A 248 -19.34 18.88 12.98
C ALA A 248 -20.17 18.99 11.70
N ALA A 249 -19.86 19.94 10.82
CA ALA A 249 -20.53 20.07 9.52
C ALA A 249 -20.25 18.87 8.62
N ALA A 250 -19.00 18.41 8.54
CA ALA A 250 -18.65 17.19 7.81
C ALA A 250 -19.28 15.94 8.44
N ALA A 251 -19.39 15.90 9.78
CA ALA A 251 -20.09 14.82 10.49
C ALA A 251 -21.60 14.75 10.19
N SER A 252 -22.20 15.81 9.66
CA SER A 252 -23.62 15.84 9.29
C SER A 252 -23.91 15.31 7.88
N VAL A 253 -22.87 15.02 7.09
CA VAL A 253 -23.03 14.35 5.79
C VAL A 253 -23.42 12.89 6.04
N PRO A 254 -24.52 12.39 5.44
CA PRO A 254 -24.91 10.99 5.55
C PRO A 254 -23.78 10.05 5.11
N ALA A 255 -23.58 8.95 5.84
CA ALA A 255 -22.45 8.05 5.60
C ALA A 255 -22.48 7.38 4.22
N ASP A 256 -23.67 7.15 3.67
CA ASP A 256 -23.91 6.63 2.31
C ASP A 256 -23.67 7.68 1.22
N ALA A 257 -23.68 8.97 1.57
CA ALA A 257 -23.36 10.08 0.68
C ALA A 257 -21.92 10.59 0.84
N ALA A 258 -21.17 10.08 1.81
CA ALA A 258 -19.81 10.52 2.09
C ALA A 258 -18.85 9.98 1.02
N ALA A 259 -18.42 10.89 0.13
CA ALA A 259 -17.58 10.62 -1.03
C ALA A 259 -16.23 9.98 -0.66
N ASP A 260 -15.74 10.31 0.52
CA ASP A 260 -14.45 9.83 0.99
C ASP A 260 -14.50 8.39 1.53
N THR A 261 -15.66 7.75 1.67
CA THR A 261 -15.74 6.45 2.37
C THR A 261 -15.01 5.32 1.63
N ALA A 262 -15.14 5.25 0.31
CA ALA A 262 -14.60 4.14 -0.51
C ALA A 262 -13.35 4.53 -1.33
N ASP A 263 -13.12 5.82 -1.54
CA ASP A 263 -12.01 6.28 -2.38
C ASP A 263 -10.71 6.34 -1.57
N ALA A 264 -9.85 5.35 -1.80
CA ALA A 264 -8.53 5.24 -1.19
C ALA A 264 -7.49 6.22 -1.79
N GLN A 265 -7.77 6.80 -2.95
CA GLN A 265 -6.90 7.78 -3.62
C GLN A 265 -7.21 9.20 -3.19
N LEU A 266 -8.41 9.46 -2.64
CA LEU A 266 -8.71 10.76 -2.05
C LEU A 266 -7.80 11.06 -0.86
N PRO A 267 -7.28 12.30 -0.76
CA PRO A 267 -6.50 12.73 0.39
C PRO A 267 -7.21 12.49 1.73
N LEU A 268 -6.39 12.27 2.75
CA LEU A 268 -6.82 12.03 4.12
C LEU A 268 -6.61 13.30 4.94
N LEU A 269 -7.61 13.65 5.75
CA LEU A 269 -7.42 14.65 6.81
C LEU A 269 -7.03 13.93 8.11
N LEU A 270 -5.91 14.36 8.70
CA LEU A 270 -5.40 13.90 9.98
C LEU A 270 -5.28 15.07 10.95
N TRP A 271 -5.39 14.80 12.24
CA TRP A 271 -5.13 15.83 13.26
C TRP A 271 -4.57 15.23 14.55
N SER A 272 -3.84 16.06 15.30
CA SER A 272 -3.37 15.76 16.65
C SER A 272 -3.37 17.04 17.47
N GLY A 273 -4.19 17.08 18.53
CA GLY A 273 -4.40 18.32 19.29
C GLY A 273 -4.93 19.45 18.40
N GLU A 274 -4.15 20.52 18.28
CA GLU A 274 -4.47 21.71 17.46
C GLU A 274 -3.91 21.64 16.03
N ASP A 275 -3.02 20.68 15.76
CA ASP A 275 -2.39 20.54 14.45
C ASP A 275 -3.26 19.69 13.52
N ALA A 276 -3.45 20.16 12.29
CA ALA A 276 -4.19 19.46 11.26
C ALA A 276 -3.36 19.30 9.98
N PHE A 277 -3.55 18.17 9.30
CA PHE A 277 -2.77 17.79 8.13
C PHE A 277 -3.66 17.20 7.05
N VAL A 278 -3.40 17.54 5.79
CA VAL A 278 -3.88 16.78 4.64
C VAL A 278 -2.74 15.93 4.10
N HIS A 279 -2.97 14.63 3.97
CA HIS A 279 -2.04 13.68 3.38
C HIS A 279 -2.59 13.15 2.06
N ASP A 280 -1.83 13.32 0.98
CA ASP A 280 -2.14 12.76 -0.32
C ASP A 280 -1.49 11.37 -0.46
N PRO A 281 -2.26 10.27 -0.51
CA PRO A 281 -1.72 8.93 -0.59
C PRO A 281 -1.01 8.65 -1.92
N ALA A 282 -1.36 9.37 -3.00
CA ALA A 282 -0.76 9.15 -4.32
C ALA A 282 0.67 9.70 -4.38
N SER A 283 0.91 10.93 -3.89
CA SER A 283 2.24 11.52 -3.87
C SER A 283 3.02 11.31 -2.57
N GLY A 284 2.37 10.86 -1.50
CA GLY A 284 2.93 10.76 -0.15
C GLY A 284 3.19 12.13 0.52
N ARG A 285 2.70 13.22 -0.09
CA ARG A 285 2.90 14.58 0.43
C ARG A 285 1.94 14.86 1.57
N THR A 286 2.40 15.63 2.55
CA THR A 286 1.60 16.07 3.70
C THR A 286 1.69 17.58 3.83
N PHE A 287 0.54 18.22 4.03
CA PHE A 287 0.38 19.67 4.15
C PHE A 287 -0.18 19.99 5.52
N GLY A 288 0.47 20.87 6.28
CA GLY A 288 -0.09 21.42 7.51
C GLY A 288 -1.16 22.46 7.19
N LEU A 289 -2.23 22.47 7.96
CA LEU A 289 -3.35 23.41 7.84
C LEU A 289 -3.66 24.07 9.17
N ASP A 290 -4.13 25.31 9.12
CA ASP A 290 -4.81 25.90 10.26
C ASP A 290 -6.19 25.23 10.48
N PRO A 291 -6.77 25.34 11.69
CA PRO A 291 -8.02 24.67 12.02
C PRO A 291 -9.21 25.01 11.12
N VAL A 292 -9.28 26.25 10.59
CA VAL A 292 -10.39 26.68 9.73
C VAL A 292 -10.25 26.05 8.35
N ALA A 293 -9.05 26.11 7.76
CA ALA A 293 -8.77 25.47 6.48
C ALA A 293 -8.95 23.95 6.55
N ALA A 294 -8.54 23.31 7.66
CA ALA A 294 -8.74 21.89 7.89
C ALA A 294 -10.23 21.49 7.92
N GLY A 295 -11.06 22.28 8.59
CA GLY A 295 -12.50 22.05 8.64
C GLY A 295 -13.18 22.17 7.28
N LEU A 296 -12.72 23.09 6.42
CA LEU A 296 -13.23 23.25 5.05
C LEU A 296 -12.73 22.14 4.12
N ALA A 297 -11.46 21.74 4.24
CA ALA A 297 -10.89 20.62 3.51
C ALA A 297 -11.64 19.31 3.84
N GLU A 298 -12.01 19.09 5.11
CA GLU A 298 -12.84 17.94 5.49
C GLU A 298 -14.19 17.94 4.80
N VAL A 299 -14.87 19.09 4.74
CA VAL A 299 -16.16 19.20 4.06
C VAL A 299 -16.02 18.89 2.58
N LEU A 300 -14.97 19.36 1.89
CA LEU A 300 -14.72 19.03 0.49
C LEU A 300 -14.50 17.53 0.27
N LEU A 301 -13.68 16.90 1.11
CA LEU A 301 -13.40 15.47 1.03
C LEU A 301 -14.67 14.65 1.24
N VAL A 302 -15.45 14.96 2.26
CA VAL A 302 -16.65 14.19 2.63
C VAL A 302 -17.81 14.45 1.65
N ALA A 303 -18.05 15.70 1.25
CA ALA A 303 -19.13 16.03 0.33
C ALA A 303 -18.78 15.77 -1.14
N GLY A 304 -17.49 15.60 -1.47
CA GLY A 304 -16.99 15.25 -2.79
C GLY A 304 -16.94 16.38 -3.81
N SER A 305 -17.55 17.54 -3.54
CA SER A 305 -17.54 18.72 -4.42
C SER A 305 -17.79 20.02 -3.65
N VAL A 306 -17.49 21.16 -4.28
CA VAL A 306 -17.84 22.49 -3.75
C VAL A 306 -19.36 22.67 -3.69
N GLU A 307 -20.06 22.21 -4.74
CA GLU A 307 -21.52 22.31 -4.88
C GLU A 307 -22.24 21.59 -3.73
N ALA A 308 -21.84 20.34 -3.45
CA ALA A 308 -22.40 19.58 -2.33
C ALA A 308 -21.95 20.17 -0.98
N GLY A 309 -20.67 20.54 -0.85
CA GLY A 309 -20.09 21.11 0.35
C GLY A 309 -20.72 22.45 0.78
N ALA A 310 -21.22 23.24 -0.16
CA ALA A 310 -21.88 24.53 0.10
C ALA A 310 -23.16 24.41 0.95
N SER A 311 -23.71 23.21 1.12
CA SER A 311 -24.81 22.93 2.06
C SER A 311 -24.35 22.90 3.52
N TYR A 312 -23.03 22.81 3.76
CA TYR A 312 -22.42 22.56 5.06
C TYR A 312 -21.42 23.66 5.48
N ALA A 313 -20.88 24.41 4.51
CA ALA A 313 -19.93 25.49 4.75
C ALA A 313 -20.05 26.61 3.71
N ASP A 314 -19.36 27.72 3.93
CA ASP A 314 -19.36 28.87 3.00
C ASP A 314 -18.74 28.48 1.65
N ARG A 315 -19.49 28.71 0.56
CA ARG A 315 -19.08 28.34 -0.79
C ARG A 315 -17.77 29.01 -1.22
N ALA A 316 -17.61 30.31 -0.97
CA ALA A 316 -16.43 31.04 -1.41
C ALA A 316 -15.17 30.55 -0.67
N ALA A 317 -15.29 30.23 0.61
CA ALA A 317 -14.21 29.65 1.39
C ALA A 317 -13.83 28.23 0.90
N LEU A 318 -14.83 27.41 0.52
CA LEU A 318 -14.60 26.09 -0.09
C LEU A 318 -13.86 26.20 -1.44
N GLU A 319 -14.26 27.14 -2.30
CA GLU A 319 -13.60 27.41 -3.58
C GLU A 319 -12.13 27.83 -3.38
N GLN A 320 -11.86 28.66 -2.37
CA GLN A 320 -10.50 29.09 -2.05
C GLN A 320 -9.61 27.93 -1.59
N VAL A 321 -10.11 27.06 -0.70
CA VAL A 321 -9.36 25.88 -0.22
C VAL A 321 -9.13 24.89 -1.36
N ALA A 322 -10.14 24.64 -2.18
CA ALA A 322 -10.00 23.75 -3.33
C ALA A 322 -8.93 24.25 -4.31
N ALA A 323 -8.97 25.54 -4.67
CA ALA A 323 -7.98 26.14 -5.57
C ALA A 323 -6.55 26.05 -5.02
N TYR A 324 -6.36 26.27 -3.71
CA TYR A 324 -5.04 26.15 -3.08
C TYR A 324 -4.44 24.74 -3.23
N PHE A 325 -5.26 23.69 -3.04
CA PHE A 325 -4.78 22.32 -3.18
C PHE A 325 -4.58 21.93 -4.66
N GLU A 326 -5.44 22.40 -5.56
CA GLU A 326 -5.27 22.20 -7.00
C GLU A 326 -3.96 22.81 -7.52
N ASP A 327 -3.64 24.04 -7.09
CA ASP A 327 -2.35 24.69 -7.39
C ASP A 327 -1.15 23.90 -6.83
N ALA A 328 -1.36 23.16 -5.74
CA ALA A 328 -0.36 22.27 -5.15
C ALA A 328 -0.33 20.87 -5.80
N GLY A 329 -1.21 20.59 -6.78
CA GLY A 329 -1.32 19.31 -7.47
C GLY A 329 -2.09 18.23 -6.71
N VAL A 330 -2.96 18.60 -5.77
CA VAL A 330 -3.76 17.70 -4.93
C VAL A 330 -5.25 17.95 -5.15
N THR A 331 -6.02 16.91 -5.43
CA THR A 331 -7.47 17.03 -5.65
C THR A 331 -8.23 16.60 -4.40
N LEU A 332 -8.98 17.52 -3.78
CA LEU A 332 -9.82 17.24 -2.61
C LEU A 332 -11.25 16.80 -2.96
N ARG A 333 -11.50 16.46 -4.23
CA ARG A 333 -12.84 16.21 -4.80
C ARG A 333 -12.89 14.80 -5.37
N SER A 334 -14.01 14.11 -5.20
CA SER A 334 -14.20 12.78 -5.81
C SER A 334 -14.39 12.93 -7.33
N ALA A 335 -13.66 12.14 -8.11
CA ALA A 335 -13.78 12.14 -9.57
C ALA A 335 -15.17 11.64 -10.04
N GLU A 336 -15.78 10.72 -9.30
CA GLU A 336 -17.11 10.16 -9.59
C GLU A 336 -18.23 11.18 -9.38
N LEU A 337 -18.12 12.05 -8.37
CA LEU A 337 -19.13 13.08 -8.09
C LEU A 337 -18.90 14.39 -8.84
N ALA A 338 -17.67 14.66 -9.29
CA ALA A 338 -17.37 15.82 -10.13
C ALA A 338 -18.01 15.70 -11.53
N THR A 339 -18.24 14.49 -12.02
CA THR A 339 -18.87 14.24 -13.34
C THR A 339 -20.39 14.19 -13.30
N ALA A 340 -21.01 13.95 -12.13
CA ALA A 340 -22.46 13.93 -11.95
C ALA A 340 -23.11 15.34 -11.89
N GLY A 341 -22.30 16.40 -11.91
CA GLY A 341 -22.72 17.80 -11.78
C GLY A 341 -22.82 18.61 -13.08
N HIS A 342 -22.89 17.97 -14.25
CA HIS A 342 -23.09 18.63 -15.55
C HIS A 342 -24.38 18.19 -16.25
#